data_AF-A4EM68-F1
#
_entry.id   AF-A4EM68-F1
#
_cell.length_a   1.000
_cell.length_b   1.000
_cell.length_c   1.000
_cell.angle_alpha   90.00
_cell.angle_beta   90.00
_cell.angle_gamma   90.00
#
_symmetry.space_group_name_H-M   'P 1'
#
loop_
_entity.id
_entity.type
_entity.pdbx_description
1 polymer ?
#
loop_
_entity_poly.entity_id
_entity_poly.type
_entity_poly.pdbx_seq_one_letter_code
_entity_poly.pdbx_strand_id
1 'polypeptide(L)'
;MDKATKRRGTQLRAQADADFDEKTLVIGNLARWNAEGRQTASSAHIQFSELRALTKTTLDDLSPSVILSPLMGDDFDVLDVAMRLVTFGYDGRYRAITENLPDAEMIRKEVRAHAPDLDFDILVMPPVANDNRIITD
;
A
#
# COMPACT_ATOMS: atom_id res chain seq x y z
N MET A 1 -5.41 -6.61 -52.90
CA MET A 1 -4.18 -7.17 -52.34
C MET A 1 -3.23 -5.97 -52.18
N ASP A 2 -2.96 -5.37 -51.02
CA ASP A 2 -3.06 -5.78 -49.62
C ASP A 2 -3.17 -4.54 -48.71
N LYS A 3 -4.10 -4.57 -47.75
CA LYS A 3 -4.17 -3.66 -46.60
C LYS A 3 -3.66 -4.43 -45.38
N ALA A 4 -2.39 -4.27 -45.03
CA ALA A 4 -1.88 -4.63 -43.70
C ALA A 4 -0.51 -4.00 -43.50
N THR A 5 -0.11 -3.80 -42.23
CA THR A 5 1.28 -3.63 -41.77
C THR A 5 1.76 -2.22 -41.35
N LYS A 6 0.90 -1.21 -41.17
CA LYS A 6 1.36 0.10 -40.61
C LYS A 6 0.68 0.58 -39.32
N ARG A 7 0.26 -0.33 -38.43
CA ARG A 7 -0.46 0.01 -37.17
C ARG A 7 0.07 -0.64 -35.89
N ARG A 8 1.31 -1.17 -35.86
CA ARG A 8 1.86 -1.84 -34.65
C ARG A 8 2.90 -1.04 -33.86
N GLY A 9 3.51 -0.01 -34.44
CA GLY A 9 4.59 0.74 -33.77
C GLY A 9 4.12 1.83 -32.79
N THR A 10 2.98 2.48 -33.06
CA THR A 10 2.53 3.66 -32.29
C THR A 10 1.68 3.30 -31.07
N GLN A 11 1.09 2.10 -31.03
CA GLN A 11 0.20 1.69 -29.94
C GLN A 11 0.95 1.20 -28.68
N LEU A 12 2.18 0.68 -28.84
CA LEU A 12 3.02 0.22 -27.73
C LEU A 12 3.60 1.37 -26.89
N ARG A 13 3.76 2.58 -27.45
CA ARG A 13 4.22 3.76 -26.70
C ARG A 13 3.09 4.47 -25.96
N ALA A 14 1.89 4.50 -26.51
CA ALA A 14 0.73 5.11 -25.83
C ALA A 14 0.20 4.25 -24.66
N GLN A 15 0.50 2.94 -24.65
CA GLN A 15 0.19 2.05 -23.52
C GLN A 15 1.18 2.19 -22.36
N ALA A 16 2.47 2.45 -22.66
CA ALA A 16 3.52 2.61 -21.66
C ALA A 16 3.47 3.94 -20.87
N ASP A 17 2.73 4.94 -21.36
CA ASP A 17 2.53 6.22 -20.64
C ASP A 17 1.24 6.23 -19.79
N ALA A 18 0.38 5.22 -19.91
CA ALA A 18 -0.80 5.02 -19.04
C ALA A 18 -0.47 4.16 -17.80
N ASP A 19 0.80 3.77 -17.63
CA ASP A 19 1.15 2.47 -17.07
C ASP A 19 1.54 2.47 -15.58
N PHE A 20 1.52 3.60 -14.85
CA PHE A 20 1.73 3.60 -13.39
C PHE A 20 1.01 4.75 -12.67
N ASP A 21 -0.32 4.93 -12.85
CA ASP A 21 -1.13 5.67 -11.85
C ASP A 21 -1.43 4.75 -10.65
N GLU A 22 -0.38 4.10 -10.14
CA GLU A 22 -0.46 3.13 -9.07
C GLU A 22 -0.65 3.89 -7.75
N LYS A 23 -1.91 4.17 -7.43
CA LYS A 23 -2.28 4.89 -6.21
C LYS A 23 -2.13 3.98 -5.01
N THR A 24 -1.30 4.41 -4.10
CA THR A 24 -1.09 3.78 -2.81
C THR A 24 -1.89 4.53 -1.76
N LEU A 25 -2.76 3.83 -1.04
CA LEU A 25 -3.39 4.35 0.16
C LEU A 25 -2.69 3.77 1.38
N VAL A 26 -2.29 4.63 2.29
CA VAL A 26 -1.60 4.24 3.50
C VAL A 26 -2.54 4.46 4.69
N ILE A 27 -2.86 3.38 5.38
CA ILE A 27 -3.69 3.36 6.58
C ILE A 27 -2.79 3.45 7.81
N GLY A 28 -2.93 4.51 8.59
CA GLY A 28 -2.13 4.67 9.80
C GLY A 28 -2.29 6.03 10.46
N ASN A 29 -1.66 6.16 11.63
CA ASN A 29 -1.62 7.42 12.36
C ASN A 29 -0.53 8.33 11.77
N LEU A 30 -0.93 9.24 10.87
CA LEU A 30 -0.05 10.20 10.22
C LEU A 30 0.64 11.12 11.24
N ALA A 31 -0.02 11.44 12.36
CA ALA A 31 0.55 12.28 13.41
C ALA A 31 1.76 11.60 14.07
N ARG A 32 1.73 10.27 14.24
CA ARG A 32 2.87 9.50 14.75
C ARG A 32 4.03 9.48 13.76
N TRP A 33 3.77 9.25 12.47
CA TRP A 33 4.83 9.30 11.45
C TRP A 33 5.48 10.68 11.29
N ASN A 34 4.69 11.75 11.37
CA ASN A 34 5.22 13.11 11.40
C ASN A 34 6.01 13.39 12.70
N ALA A 35 5.54 12.90 13.86
CA ALA A 35 6.22 13.07 15.14
C ALA A 35 7.56 12.31 15.21
N GLU A 36 7.69 11.19 14.49
CA GLU A 36 8.93 10.45 14.32
C GLU A 36 9.89 11.09 13.30
N GLY A 37 9.56 12.27 12.76
CA GLY A 37 10.40 13.01 11.82
C GLY A 37 10.49 12.36 10.43
N ARG A 38 9.61 11.39 10.12
CA ARG A 38 9.54 10.80 8.78
C ARG A 38 8.86 11.79 7.85
N GLN A 39 9.55 12.24 6.80
CA GLN A 39 8.92 13.03 5.74
C GLN A 39 7.91 12.14 5.02
N THR A 40 6.62 12.41 5.22
CA THR A 40 5.57 11.82 4.40
C THR A 40 5.69 12.48 3.03
N ALA A 41 6.23 11.73 2.07
CA ALA A 41 6.23 12.15 0.68
C ALA A 41 4.78 12.15 0.19
N SER A 42 4.07 13.25 0.44
CA SER A 42 2.77 13.51 -0.19
C SER A 42 3.04 13.75 -1.66
N SER A 43 2.96 12.68 -2.42
CA SER A 43 2.93 12.70 -3.88
C SER A 43 1.48 12.45 -4.31
N ALA A 44 1.10 12.86 -5.52
CA ALA A 44 -0.25 12.62 -6.03
C ALA A 44 -0.70 11.15 -5.91
N HIS A 45 0.27 10.22 -5.91
CA HIS A 45 0.06 8.77 -5.91
C HIS A 45 0.06 8.15 -4.50
N ILE A 46 0.37 8.89 -3.43
CA ILE A 46 0.37 8.36 -2.06
C ILE A 46 -0.60 9.17 -1.20
N GLN A 47 -1.67 8.52 -0.77
CA GLN A 47 -2.68 9.10 0.11
C GLN A 47 -2.60 8.47 1.50
N PHE A 48 -2.96 9.24 2.51
CA PHE A 48 -2.97 8.77 3.90
C PHE A 48 -4.40 8.84 4.45
N SER A 49 -4.77 7.85 5.23
CA SER A 49 -6.06 7.82 5.94
C SER A 49 -5.94 7.07 7.26
N GLU A 50 -6.78 7.41 8.23
CA GLU A 50 -6.98 6.59 9.41
C GLU A 50 -8.00 5.50 9.12
N LEU A 51 -7.87 4.32 9.76
CA LEU A 51 -8.83 3.23 9.53
C LEU A 51 -10.27 3.64 9.86
N ARG A 52 -10.44 4.45 10.91
CA ARG A 52 -11.75 4.96 11.35
C ARG A 52 -12.41 5.87 10.31
N ALA A 53 -11.60 6.61 9.55
CA ALA A 53 -12.03 7.50 8.48
C ALA A 53 -12.20 6.78 7.13
N LEU A 54 -11.74 5.52 7.01
CA LEU A 54 -11.87 4.75 5.79
C LEU A 54 -13.33 4.36 5.54
N THR A 55 -13.84 4.78 4.39
CA THR A 55 -15.17 4.45 3.89
C THR A 55 -15.07 3.78 2.52
N LYS A 56 -16.14 3.10 2.10
CA LYS A 56 -16.23 2.55 0.75
C LYS A 56 -16.10 3.64 -0.32
N THR A 57 -16.76 4.79 -0.14
CA THR A 57 -16.66 5.93 -1.04
C THR A 57 -15.22 6.42 -1.19
N THR A 58 -14.44 6.45 -0.10
CA THR A 58 -13.01 6.78 -0.16
C THR A 58 -12.24 5.81 -1.04
N LEU A 59 -12.53 4.50 -0.97
CA LEU A 59 -11.88 3.51 -1.82
C LEU A 59 -12.31 3.63 -3.28
N ASP A 60 -13.59 3.88 -3.54
CA ASP A 60 -14.12 4.05 -4.90
C ASP A 60 -13.49 5.31 -5.56
N ASP A 61 -13.45 6.43 -4.84
CA ASP A 61 -12.91 7.71 -5.33
C ASP A 61 -11.39 7.67 -5.55
N LEU A 62 -10.65 7.06 -4.62
CA LEU A 62 -9.20 6.94 -4.73
C LEU A 62 -8.79 5.83 -5.69
N SER A 63 -9.59 4.76 -5.79
CA SER A 63 -9.27 3.52 -6.52
C SER A 63 -7.83 3.04 -6.28
N PRO A 64 -7.41 2.81 -5.02
CA PRO A 64 -6.02 2.47 -4.73
C PRO A 64 -5.71 1.05 -5.19
N SER A 65 -4.65 0.87 -5.97
CA SER A 65 -4.15 -0.44 -6.38
C SER A 65 -3.42 -1.17 -5.25
N VAL A 66 -2.88 -0.41 -4.28
CA VAL A 66 -2.19 -0.94 -3.11
C VAL A 66 -2.64 -0.20 -1.86
N ILE A 67 -2.90 -0.95 -0.79
CA ILE A 67 -3.10 -0.44 0.56
C ILE A 67 -1.97 -0.90 1.45
N LEU A 68 -1.38 0.03 2.19
CA LEU A 68 -0.32 -0.21 3.16
C LEU A 68 -0.81 0.09 4.57
N SER A 69 -0.38 -0.66 5.59
CA SER A 69 -0.62 -0.32 7.00
C SER A 69 0.49 -0.91 7.89
N PRO A 70 0.73 -0.40 9.10
CA PRO A 70 1.47 -1.15 10.11
C PRO A 70 0.69 -2.39 10.55
N LEU A 71 1.38 -3.44 11.01
CA LEU A 71 0.70 -4.63 11.58
C LEU A 71 -0.18 -4.32 12.78
N MET A 72 0.25 -3.35 13.58
CA MET A 72 -0.43 -2.87 14.78
C MET A 72 -0.34 -1.34 14.76
N GLY A 73 -1.49 -0.68 14.74
CA GLY A 73 -1.62 0.74 15.06
C GLY A 73 -2.02 0.93 16.53
N ASP A 74 -2.18 2.19 16.93
CA ASP A 74 -2.61 2.51 18.31
C ASP A 74 -4.08 2.09 18.56
N ASP A 75 -4.88 2.02 17.49
CA ASP A 75 -6.34 1.87 17.52
C ASP A 75 -6.88 0.71 16.67
N PHE A 76 -5.99 -0.01 15.98
CA PHE A 76 -6.36 -1.08 15.06
C PHE A 76 -5.23 -2.09 14.92
N ASP A 77 -5.58 -3.31 14.52
CA ASP A 77 -4.62 -4.30 14.06
C ASP A 77 -4.80 -4.65 12.57
N VAL A 78 -3.91 -5.51 12.06
CA VAL A 78 -3.93 -5.97 10.67
C VAL A 78 -5.24 -6.65 10.28
N LEU A 79 -5.93 -7.31 11.22
CA LEU A 79 -7.21 -8.00 10.98
C LEU A 79 -8.35 -6.99 10.88
N ASP A 80 -8.36 -5.96 11.73
CA ASP A 80 -9.35 -4.87 11.64
C ASP A 80 -9.32 -4.24 10.24
N VAL A 81 -8.13 -3.97 9.72
CA VAL A 81 -7.95 -3.44 8.36
C VAL A 81 -8.43 -4.45 7.32
N ALA A 82 -7.98 -5.70 7.38
CA ALA A 82 -8.35 -6.74 6.41
C ALA A 82 -9.88 -6.93 6.33
N MET A 83 -10.55 -7.04 7.48
CA MET A 83 -11.99 -7.20 7.57
C MET A 83 -12.74 -6.00 7.01
N ARG A 84 -12.22 -4.79 7.23
CA ARG A 84 -12.79 -3.56 6.68
C ARG A 84 -12.69 -3.53 5.15
N LEU A 85 -11.54 -3.93 4.61
CA LEU A 85 -11.31 -4.02 3.16
C LEU A 85 -12.23 -5.05 2.49
N VAL A 86 -12.37 -6.23 3.10
CA VAL A 86 -13.34 -7.25 2.65
C VAL A 86 -14.77 -6.72 2.69
N THR A 87 -15.15 -6.05 3.78
CA THR A 87 -16.49 -5.44 3.93
C THR A 87 -16.78 -4.42 2.82
N PHE A 88 -15.77 -3.69 2.37
CA PHE A 88 -15.90 -2.73 1.28
C PHE A 88 -15.77 -3.33 -0.12
N GLY A 89 -15.40 -4.61 -0.22
CA GLY A 89 -15.21 -5.31 -1.49
C GLY A 89 -13.93 -4.87 -2.21
N TYR A 90 -12.90 -4.50 -1.47
CA TYR A 90 -11.60 -4.13 -2.02
C TYR A 90 -10.92 -5.34 -2.68
N ASP A 91 -10.47 -5.18 -3.93
CA ASP A 91 -9.88 -6.22 -4.78
C ASP A 91 -8.40 -5.97 -5.13
N GLY A 92 -7.82 -4.88 -4.61
CA GLY A 92 -6.40 -4.57 -4.78
C GLY A 92 -5.51 -5.28 -3.75
N ARG A 93 -4.23 -4.88 -3.74
CA ARG A 93 -3.22 -5.49 -2.86
C ARG A 93 -3.21 -4.86 -1.48
N TYR A 94 -3.29 -5.67 -0.44
CA TYR A 94 -3.05 -5.21 0.93
C TYR A 94 -1.69 -5.69 1.42
N ARG A 95 -0.84 -4.77 1.91
CA ARG A 95 0.48 -5.09 2.46
C ARG A 95 0.65 -4.49 3.85
N ALA A 96 0.85 -5.34 4.85
CA ALA A 96 1.20 -4.87 6.18
C ALA A 96 2.72 -4.69 6.29
N ILE A 97 3.15 -3.62 6.94
CA ILE A 97 4.54 -3.22 7.12
C ILE A 97 4.96 -3.50 8.56
N THR A 98 6.16 -4.04 8.72
CA THR A 98 6.80 -4.22 10.02
C THR A 98 8.31 -4.12 9.95
N GLU A 99 8.95 -3.67 11.03
CA GLU A 99 10.40 -3.62 11.18
C GLU A 99 10.97 -4.95 11.70
N ASN A 100 10.17 -5.73 12.43
CA ASN A 100 10.57 -7.02 12.96
C ASN A 100 9.33 -7.89 13.21
N LEU A 101 9.38 -9.17 12.87
CA LEU A 101 8.25 -10.08 13.12
C LEU A 101 8.76 -11.49 13.45
N PRO A 102 8.59 -11.96 14.70
CA PRO A 102 9.03 -13.30 15.06
C PRO A 102 8.25 -14.41 14.33
N ASP A 103 7.01 -14.18 13.87
CA ASP A 103 6.18 -15.21 13.21
C ASP A 103 5.27 -14.68 12.07
N ALA A 104 5.86 -14.18 10.99
CA ALA A 104 5.12 -13.66 9.83
C ALA A 104 4.12 -14.66 9.22
N GLU A 105 4.48 -15.94 9.21
CA GLU A 105 3.62 -17.00 8.69
C GLU A 105 2.35 -17.21 9.52
N MET A 106 2.41 -17.00 10.84
CA MET A 106 1.23 -17.12 11.69
C MET A 106 0.22 -16.03 11.35
N ILE A 107 0.67 -14.78 11.26
CA ILE A 107 -0.17 -13.63 10.90
C ILE A 107 -0.77 -13.80 9.50
N ARG A 108 0.02 -14.22 8.51
CA ARG A 108 -0.49 -14.51 7.16
C ARG A 108 -1.61 -15.55 7.17
N LYS A 109 -1.46 -16.62 7.95
CA LYS A 109 -2.49 -17.66 8.07
C LYS A 109 -3.76 -17.12 8.72
N GLU A 110 -3.61 -16.32 9.77
CA GLU A 110 -4.75 -15.73 10.48
C GLU A 110 -5.53 -14.76 9.60
N VAL A 111 -4.85 -13.88 8.87
CA VAL A 111 -5.49 -12.96 7.92
C VAL A 111 -6.18 -13.73 6.80
N ARG A 112 -5.52 -14.74 6.19
CA ARG A 112 -6.14 -15.56 5.13
C ARG A 112 -7.34 -16.38 5.62
N ALA A 113 -7.39 -16.74 6.90
CA ALA A 113 -8.54 -17.43 7.47
C ALA A 113 -9.79 -16.52 7.55
N HIS A 114 -9.59 -15.20 7.73
CA HIS A 114 -10.67 -14.22 7.86
C HIS A 114 -10.98 -13.49 6.54
N ALA A 115 -9.98 -13.35 5.66
CA ALA A 115 -10.03 -12.64 4.40
C ALA A 115 -9.36 -13.48 3.29
N PRO A 116 -9.96 -14.60 2.88
CA PRO A 116 -9.33 -15.56 1.96
C PRO A 116 -9.10 -15.01 0.54
N ASP A 117 -9.96 -14.10 0.09
CA ASP A 117 -9.91 -13.51 -1.25
C ASP A 117 -9.08 -12.22 -1.31
N LEU A 118 -8.64 -11.71 -0.17
CA LEU A 118 -7.82 -10.50 -0.10
C LEU A 118 -6.37 -10.85 -0.47
N ASP A 119 -5.80 -10.17 -1.47
CA ASP A 119 -4.38 -10.27 -1.80
C ASP A 119 -3.55 -9.64 -0.66
N PHE A 120 -3.21 -10.45 0.34
CA PHE A 120 -2.50 -10.03 1.54
C PHE A 120 -1.07 -10.59 1.61
N ASP A 121 -0.12 -9.73 1.97
CA ASP A 121 1.23 -10.12 2.38
C ASP A 121 1.84 -9.13 3.39
N ILE A 122 2.95 -9.51 4.02
CA ILE A 122 3.70 -8.72 4.98
C ILE A 122 5.05 -8.30 4.37
N LEU A 123 5.32 -7.01 4.38
CA LEU A 123 6.58 -6.40 3.99
C LEU A 123 7.42 -6.13 5.25
N VAL A 124 8.51 -6.88 5.38
CA VAL A 124 9.51 -6.63 6.42
C VAL A 124 10.48 -5.58 5.90
N MET A 125 10.45 -4.39 6.49
CA MET A 125 11.39 -3.33 6.13
C MET A 125 12.57 -3.35 7.11
N PRO A 126 13.82 -3.37 6.62
CA PRO A 126 14.96 -3.20 7.50
C PRO A 126 14.88 -1.83 8.19
N PRO A 127 15.38 -1.70 9.44
CA PRO A 127 15.47 -0.40 10.08
C PRO A 127 16.24 0.56 9.18
N VAL A 128 15.68 1.75 8.97
CA VAL A 128 16.36 2.80 8.22
C VAL A 128 17.60 3.22 9.01
N ALA A 129 18.78 2.81 8.53
CA ALA A 129 20.03 3.31 9.05
C ALA A 129 20.12 4.80 8.67
N ASN A 130 19.76 5.68 9.60
CA ASN A 130 20.12 7.09 9.50
C ASN A 130 21.64 7.16 9.63
N ASP A 131 22.38 7.04 8.52
CA ASP A 131 23.83 7.23 8.48
C ASP A 131 24.12 8.72 8.63
N ASN A 132 23.93 9.24 9.85
CA ASN A 132 24.34 10.57 10.26
C ASN A 132 25.85 10.55 10.53
N ARG A 133 26.63 10.11 9.53
CA ARG A 133 28.07 10.32 9.52
C ARG A 133 28.30 11.81 9.26
N ILE A 134 28.38 12.56 10.35
CA ILE A 134 29.08 13.84 10.35
C ILE A 134 30.53 13.50 9.97
N ILE A 135 30.86 13.75 8.72
CA ILE A 135 32.25 13.79 8.25
C ILE A 135 32.80 15.09 8.86
N THR A 136 33.46 14.99 10.00
CA THR A 136 34.34 16.07 10.47
C THR A 136 35.76 15.65 10.10
N ASP A 137 36.36 16.48 9.24
CA ASP A 137 37.74 16.47 8.75
C ASP A 137 38.78 16.37 9.87
#